data_AF-A0A922Z8N7-F1
#
_entry.id   AF-A0A922Z8N7-F1
#
_cell.length_a   1.000
_cell.length_b   1.000
_cell.length_c   1.000
_cell.angle_alpha   90.00
_cell.angle_beta   90.00
_cell.angle_gamma   90.00
#
_symmetry.space_group_name_H-M   'P 1'
#
loop_
_entity.id
_entity.type
_entity.pdbx_description
1 polymer ?
#
loop_
_entity_poly.entity_id
_entity_poly.type
_entity_poly.pdbx_seq_one_letter_code
_entity_poly.pdbx_strand_id
1 'polypeptide(L)'
;MVQWFTPAPWKTSKIELELWPGGKFKTVMESPEGELMDHDPGCVLEVVENRKFVWTSGMMPGYRQRAAAEGEFLFTAEISMAAKDGGTLYRAVAIHDDAEGCRKHEVMGFHDGWGAALDQLVALMK
;
A
#
# COMPACT_ATOMS: atom_id res chain seq x y z
N MET A 1 -3.06 -7.62 -15.63
CA MET A 1 -3.01 -8.07 -14.22
C MET A 1 -2.05 -7.13 -13.48
N VAL A 2 -2.18 -6.93 -12.16
CA VAL A 2 -1.31 -6.03 -11.39
C VAL A 2 0.14 -6.52 -11.49
N GLN A 3 1.09 -5.63 -11.81
CA GLN A 3 2.44 -6.03 -12.21
C GLN A 3 3.56 -5.66 -11.23
N TRP A 4 3.31 -4.76 -10.27
CA TRP A 4 4.39 -4.19 -9.46
C TRP A 4 4.09 -4.00 -7.97
N PHE A 5 2.82 -3.85 -7.57
CA PHE A 5 2.45 -3.37 -6.23
C PHE A 5 2.83 -4.32 -5.08
N THR A 6 2.95 -5.62 -5.35
CA THR A 6 3.48 -6.61 -4.41
C THR A 6 4.86 -7.08 -4.90
N PRO A 7 5.89 -7.11 -4.03
CA PRO A 7 7.21 -7.58 -4.41
C PRO A 7 7.20 -9.08 -4.71
N ALA A 8 7.89 -9.46 -5.78
CA ALA A 8 8.13 -10.86 -6.10
C ALA A 8 8.89 -11.55 -4.94
N PRO A 9 8.65 -12.86 -4.70
CA PRO A 9 7.85 -13.78 -5.52
C PRO A 9 6.33 -13.75 -5.23
N TRP A 10 5.89 -12.96 -4.26
CA TRP A 10 4.46 -12.72 -4.04
C TRP A 10 3.87 -11.87 -5.18
N LYS A 11 2.55 -11.92 -5.35
CA LYS A 11 1.87 -11.09 -6.35
C LYS A 11 0.54 -10.56 -5.84
N THR A 12 0.10 -9.43 -6.38
CA THR A 12 -1.28 -8.97 -6.21
C THR A 12 -2.17 -9.74 -7.20
N SER A 13 -2.95 -10.71 -6.74
CA SER A 13 -3.82 -11.52 -7.60
C SER A 13 -5.14 -10.83 -7.94
N LYS A 14 -5.65 -9.97 -7.05
CA LYS A 14 -6.87 -9.18 -7.26
C LYS A 14 -6.74 -7.78 -6.65
N ILE A 15 -7.42 -6.82 -7.27
CA ILE A 15 -7.52 -5.44 -6.76
C ILE A 15 -8.95 -4.94 -6.94
N GLU A 16 -9.49 -4.30 -5.91
CA GLU A 16 -10.67 -3.45 -5.98
C GLU A 16 -10.24 -2.05 -5.52
N LEU A 17 -10.29 -1.07 -6.41
CA LEU A 17 -9.77 0.27 -6.16
C LEU A 17 -10.77 1.33 -6.64
N GLU A 18 -11.19 2.17 -5.71
CA GLU A 18 -12.09 3.30 -5.91
C GLU A 18 -11.30 4.59 -5.65
N LEU A 19 -10.91 5.29 -6.72
CA LEU A 19 -10.02 6.45 -6.67
C LEU A 19 -10.72 7.76 -6.27
N TRP A 20 -11.40 7.76 -5.13
CA TRP A 20 -11.95 8.96 -4.50
C TRP A 20 -11.84 8.86 -2.97
N PRO A 21 -11.77 9.99 -2.24
CA PRO A 21 -11.81 9.98 -0.78
C PRO A 21 -13.05 9.24 -0.25
N GLY A 22 -12.84 8.32 0.69
CA GLY A 22 -13.86 7.40 1.19
C GLY A 22 -14.00 6.12 0.37
N GLY A 23 -13.34 6.02 -0.78
CA GLY A 23 -13.35 4.84 -1.65
C GLY A 23 -12.62 3.64 -1.04
N LYS A 24 -12.98 2.46 -1.52
CA LYS A 24 -12.33 1.20 -1.21
C LYS A 24 -10.92 1.11 -1.81
N PHE A 25 -9.99 0.61 -1.01
CA PHE A 25 -8.75 0.04 -1.52
C PHE A 25 -8.55 -1.37 -0.96
N LYS A 26 -8.66 -2.37 -1.83
CA LYS A 26 -8.50 -3.78 -1.48
C LYS A 26 -7.52 -4.45 -2.43
N THR A 27 -6.54 -5.14 -1.86
CA THR A 27 -5.62 -6.00 -2.60
C THR A 27 -5.63 -7.39 -2.01
N VAL A 28 -5.73 -8.42 -2.85
CA VAL A 28 -5.49 -9.80 -2.45
C VAL A 28 -4.08 -10.16 -2.89
N MET A 29 -3.24 -10.54 -1.92
CA MET A 29 -1.89 -11.03 -2.20
C MET A 29 -1.92 -12.55 -2.31
N GLU A 30 -1.09 -13.09 -3.19
CA GLU A 30 -0.93 -14.53 -3.39
C GLU A 30 0.54 -14.90 -3.20
N SER A 31 0.78 -15.92 -2.38
CA SER A 31 2.11 -16.47 -2.14
C SER A 31 2.63 -17.24 -3.37
N PRO A 32 3.93 -17.54 -3.44
CA PRO A 32 4.49 -18.38 -4.50
C PRO A 32 3.87 -19.78 -4.58
N GLU A 33 3.40 -20.29 -3.44
CA GLU A 33 2.72 -21.58 -3.29
C GLU A 33 1.22 -21.53 -3.62
N GLY A 34 0.67 -20.32 -3.85
CA GLY A 34 -0.73 -20.11 -4.20
C GLY A 34 -1.64 -19.79 -3.01
N GLU A 35 -1.10 -19.55 -1.81
CA GLU A 35 -1.90 -19.16 -0.65
C GLU A 35 -2.39 -17.71 -0.81
N LEU A 36 -3.67 -17.48 -0.51
CA LEU A 36 -4.29 -16.16 -0.64
C LEU A 36 -4.37 -15.43 0.71
N MET A 37 -3.81 -14.22 0.74
CA MET A 37 -3.99 -13.25 1.82
C MET A 37 -5.05 -12.24 1.40
N ASP A 38 -6.28 -12.48 1.82
CA ASP A 38 -7.45 -11.63 1.57
C ASP A 38 -7.84 -10.87 2.85
N HIS A 39 -7.21 -9.71 3.05
CA HIS A 39 -7.50 -8.85 4.19
C HIS A 39 -8.70 -7.94 3.94
N ASP A 40 -9.24 -7.39 5.01
CA ASP A 40 -10.26 -6.35 4.94
C ASP A 40 -9.77 -5.15 4.10
N PRO A 41 -10.66 -4.50 3.32
CA PRO A 41 -10.31 -3.32 2.56
C PRO A 41 -9.91 -2.15 3.46
N GLY A 42 -8.98 -1.34 2.97
CA GLY A 42 -8.72 -0.01 3.50
C GLY A 42 -9.64 1.06 2.90
N CYS A 43 -9.40 2.29 3.33
CA CYS A 43 -10.09 3.49 2.88
C CYS A 43 -9.11 4.44 2.19
N VAL A 44 -9.45 4.90 0.99
CA VAL A 44 -8.76 6.00 0.32
C VAL A 44 -9.08 7.30 1.05
N LEU A 45 -8.05 8.10 1.33
CA LEU A 45 -8.16 9.35 2.08
C LEU A 45 -7.97 10.57 1.19
N GLU A 46 -7.01 10.52 0.26
CA GLU A 46 -6.68 11.63 -0.62
C GLU A 46 -6.22 11.09 -1.98
N VAL A 47 -6.74 11.68 -3.06
CA VAL A 47 -6.31 11.41 -4.43
C VAL A 47 -6.07 12.73 -5.11
N VAL A 48 -4.82 13.00 -5.46
CA VAL A 48 -4.43 14.12 -6.30
C VAL A 48 -3.69 13.55 -7.49
N GLU A 49 -4.31 13.68 -8.66
CA GLU A 49 -3.81 13.11 -9.90
C GLU A 49 -2.32 13.46 -10.13
N ASN A 50 -1.51 12.44 -10.43
CA ASN A 50 -0.08 12.52 -10.70
C ASN A 50 0.78 13.16 -9.57
N ARG A 51 0.25 13.28 -8.36
CA ARG A 51 0.87 14.06 -7.29
C ARG A 51 0.85 13.34 -5.95
N LYS A 52 -0.29 12.79 -5.55
CA LYS A 52 -0.47 12.21 -4.23
C LYS A 52 -1.56 11.14 -4.20
N PHE A 53 -1.30 10.07 -3.48
CA PHE A 53 -2.28 9.05 -3.14
C PHE A 53 -2.11 8.67 -1.67
N VAL A 54 -3.18 8.78 -0.89
CA VAL A 54 -3.19 8.45 0.54
C VAL A 54 -4.32 7.47 0.81
N TRP A 55 -4.02 6.41 1.55
CA TRP A 55 -5.00 5.45 2.02
C TRP A 55 -4.62 4.93 3.41
N THR A 56 -5.57 4.33 4.11
CA THR A 56 -5.36 3.79 5.45
C THR A 56 -5.97 2.42 5.61
N SER A 57 -5.30 1.56 6.37
CA SER A 57 -5.89 0.32 6.87
C SER A 57 -6.72 0.54 8.14
N GLY A 58 -6.66 1.73 8.77
CA GLY A 58 -7.40 2.05 10.00
C GLY A 58 -8.87 2.42 9.79
N MET A 59 -9.33 2.49 8.55
CA MET A 59 -10.72 2.73 8.18
C MET A 59 -11.15 1.80 7.06
N MET A 60 -12.41 1.37 7.14
CA MET A 60 -13.12 0.67 6.07
C MET A 60 -13.70 1.70 5.08
N PRO A 61 -14.16 1.26 3.87
CA PRO A 61 -14.80 2.14 2.90
C PRO A 61 -15.92 2.98 3.51
N GLY A 62 -16.04 4.23 3.06
CA GLY A 62 -16.96 5.23 3.59
C GLY A 62 -16.51 5.84 4.93
N TYR A 63 -15.20 5.88 5.19
CA TYR A 63 -14.61 6.40 6.44
C TYR A 63 -15.07 5.71 7.72
N ARG A 64 -15.53 4.46 7.60
CA ARG A 64 -15.99 3.70 8.76
C ARG A 64 -14.79 3.30 9.59
N GLN A 65 -14.72 3.79 10.82
CA GLN A 65 -13.66 3.44 11.75
C GLN A 65 -13.63 1.93 12.01
N ARG A 66 -12.43 1.38 12.17
CA ARG A 66 -12.24 0.02 12.69
C ARG A 66 -11.14 0.00 13.74
N ALA A 67 -11.17 -1.02 14.58
CA ALA A 67 -10.09 -1.32 15.51
C ALA A 67 -9.16 -2.36 14.89
N ALA A 68 -7.88 -2.32 15.29
CA ALA A 68 -6.93 -3.37 14.97
C ALA A 68 -7.39 -4.70 15.61
N ALA A 69 -7.27 -5.80 14.86
CA ALA A 69 -7.37 -7.12 15.46
C ALA A 69 -6.15 -7.40 16.35
N GLU A 70 -6.24 -8.41 17.22
CA GLU A 70 -5.11 -8.80 18.06
C GLU A 70 -3.90 -9.21 17.20
N GLY A 71 -2.75 -8.59 17.45
CA GLY A 71 -1.52 -8.79 16.67
C GLY A 71 -1.42 -8.01 15.36
N GLU A 72 -2.48 -7.30 14.95
CA GLU A 72 -2.46 -6.41 13.78
C GLU A 72 -1.85 -5.04 14.13
N PHE A 73 -1.25 -4.39 13.14
CA PHE A 73 -0.97 -2.95 13.19
C PHE A 73 -1.75 -2.23 12.09
N LEU A 74 -2.28 -1.06 12.43
CA LEU A 74 -2.88 -0.17 11.45
C LEU A 74 -1.83 0.82 10.95
N PHE A 75 -1.99 1.26 9.71
CA PHE A 75 -1.16 2.33 9.17
C PHE A 75 -1.90 3.14 8.12
N THR A 76 -1.40 4.34 7.90
CA THR A 76 -1.75 5.19 6.76
C THR A 76 -0.56 5.27 5.83
N ALA A 77 -0.76 4.93 4.56
CA ALA A 77 0.24 5.10 3.53
C ALA A 77 0.02 6.41 2.79
N GLU A 78 1.05 7.26 2.73
CA GLU A 78 1.13 8.41 1.84
C GLU A 78 2.15 8.12 0.74
N ILE A 79 1.71 8.16 -0.51
CA ILE A 79 2.57 8.17 -1.69
C ILE A 79 2.51 9.57 -2.29
N SER A 80 3.66 10.17 -2.52
CA SER A 80 3.80 11.48 -3.15
C SER A 80 4.79 11.43 -4.31
N MET A 81 4.48 12.19 -5.36
CA MET A 81 5.24 12.25 -6.60
C MET A 81 5.42 13.72 -7.00
N ALA A 82 6.64 14.07 -7.38
CA ALA A 82 6.96 15.39 -7.93
C ALA A 82 7.96 15.25 -9.07
N ALA A 83 7.83 16.09 -10.10
CA ALA A 83 8.84 16.18 -11.15
C ALA A 83 10.18 16.63 -10.54
N LYS A 84 11.27 15.92 -10.88
CA LYS A 84 12.62 16.25 -10.42
C LYS A 84 13.64 15.76 -11.43
N ASP A 85 14.52 16.65 -11.89
CA ASP A 85 15.69 16.33 -12.73
C ASP A 85 15.36 15.47 -13.98
N GLY A 86 14.22 15.77 -14.63
CA GLY A 86 13.75 15.01 -15.80
C GLY A 86 13.10 13.65 -15.49
N GLY A 87 13.01 13.28 -14.21
CA GLY A 87 12.29 12.11 -13.71
C GLY A 87 11.23 12.46 -12.65
N THR A 88 10.92 11.49 -11.81
CA THR A 88 9.94 11.63 -10.71
C THR A 88 10.62 11.35 -9.37
N LEU A 89 10.58 12.31 -8.46
CA LEU A 89 10.83 12.08 -7.05
C LEU A 89 9.62 11.36 -6.47
N TYR A 90 9.76 10.06 -6.22
CA TYR A 90 8.78 9.21 -5.56
C TYR A 90 9.10 9.12 -4.07
N ARG A 91 8.09 9.31 -3.21
CA ARG A 91 8.22 9.12 -1.76
C ARG A 91 6.99 8.38 -1.23
N ALA A 92 7.23 7.24 -0.60
CA ALA A 92 6.23 6.50 0.15
C ALA A 92 6.54 6.56 1.65
N VAL A 93 5.49 6.77 2.45
CA VAL A 93 5.57 6.83 3.92
C VAL A 93 4.47 5.95 4.48
N ALA A 94 4.84 5.03 5.36
CA ALA A 94 3.90 4.34 6.25
C ALA A 94 3.88 5.08 7.59
N ILE A 95 2.70 5.50 8.03
CA ILE A 95 2.45 6.22 9.27
C ILE A 95 1.67 5.27 10.19
N HIS A 96 2.26 4.90 11.32
CA HIS A 96 1.70 3.94 12.27
C HIS A 96 1.13 4.64 13.50
N ASP A 97 0.25 3.93 14.22
CA ASP A 97 -0.36 4.42 15.46
C ASP A 97 0.67 4.62 16.58
N ASP A 98 1.67 3.74 16.65
CA ASP A 98 2.72 3.78 17.67
C ASP A 98 4.06 3.21 17.18
N ALA A 99 5.07 3.30 18.04
CA ALA A 99 6.43 2.83 17.76
C ALA A 99 6.53 1.29 17.70
N GLU A 100 5.60 0.55 18.32
CA GLU A 100 5.59 -0.91 18.28
C GLU A 100 5.10 -1.39 16.91
N GLY A 101 3.99 -0.84 16.42
CA GLY A 101 3.46 -1.08 15.07
C GLY A 101 4.44 -0.70 13.98
N CYS A 102 5.13 0.44 14.13
CA CYS A 102 6.22 0.83 13.22
C CYS A 102 7.31 -0.25 13.15
N ARG A 103 7.79 -0.71 14.31
CA ARG A 103 8.84 -1.73 14.40
C ARG A 103 8.38 -3.09 13.86
N LYS A 104 7.13 -3.48 14.12
CA LYS A 104 6.54 -4.71 13.56
C LYS A 104 6.55 -4.67 12.04
N HIS A 105 6.10 -3.56 11.45
CA HIS A 105 6.07 -3.41 10.00
C HIS A 105 7.48 -3.37 9.39
N GLU A 106 8.44 -2.73 10.07
CA GLU A 106 9.85 -2.71 9.68
C GLU A 106 10.44 -4.13 9.68
N VAL A 107 10.26 -4.90 10.77
CA VAL A 107 10.73 -6.29 10.90
C VAL A 107 10.06 -7.21 9.87
N MET A 108 8.81 -6.94 9.48
CA MET A 108 8.14 -7.65 8.39
C MET A 108 8.72 -7.32 7.00
N GLY A 109 9.62 -6.35 6.90
CA GLY A 109 10.35 -6.05 5.67
C GLY A 109 9.74 -4.92 4.84
N PHE A 110 9.09 -3.93 5.46
CA PHE A 110 8.51 -2.79 4.72
C PHE A 110 9.51 -2.13 3.75
N HIS A 111 10.73 -1.84 4.20
CA HIS A 111 11.72 -1.14 3.37
C HIS A 111 12.14 -1.97 2.15
N ASP A 112 12.52 -3.23 2.36
CA ASP A 112 12.98 -4.12 1.30
C ASP A 112 11.83 -4.48 0.35
N GLY A 113 10.66 -4.79 0.90
CA GLY A 113 9.47 -5.15 0.13
C GLY A 113 8.94 -3.98 -0.70
N TRP A 114 8.85 -2.78 -0.13
CA TRP A 114 8.40 -1.60 -0.86
C TRP A 114 9.42 -1.15 -1.91
N GLY A 115 10.71 -1.26 -1.60
CA GLY A 115 11.80 -1.00 -2.54
C GLY A 115 11.72 -1.93 -3.76
N ALA A 116 11.60 -3.24 -3.54
CA ALA A 116 11.47 -4.22 -4.62
C ALA A 116 10.20 -4.00 -5.48
N ALA A 117 9.07 -3.66 -4.86
CA ALA A 117 7.86 -3.28 -5.58
C ALA A 117 8.08 -2.05 -6.48
N LEU A 118 8.78 -1.03 -5.98
CA LEU A 118 9.11 0.17 -6.76
C LEU A 118 10.07 -0.15 -7.92
N ASP A 119 11.08 -1.00 -7.71
CA ASP A 119 12.00 -1.43 -8.76
C ASP A 119 11.25 -2.16 -9.89
N GLN A 120 10.25 -2.98 -9.54
CA GLN A 120 9.37 -3.62 -10.50
C GLN A 120 8.57 -2.59 -11.33
N LEU A 121 8.06 -1.52 -10.71
CA LEU A 121 7.38 -0.45 -11.42
C LEU A 121 8.32 0.26 -12.41
N VAL A 122 9.53 0.60 -11.95
CA VAL A 122 10.54 1.28 -12.79
C VAL A 122 10.90 0.41 -13.99
N ALA A 123 11.00 -0.91 -13.82
CA ALA A 123 11.28 -1.84 -14.91
C ALA A 123 10.18 -1.88 -15.99
N LEU A 124 8.93 -1.54 -15.65
CA LEU A 124 7.79 -1.47 -16.57
C LEU A 124 7.69 -0.15 -17.34
N MET A 125 8.33 0.92 -16.85
CA MET A 125 8.25 2.27 -17.43
C MET A 125 9.21 2.50 -18.62
N LYS A 126 9.65 1.42 -19.27
CA LYS A 126 10.55 1.47 -20.44
C LYS A 126 9.82 1.84 -21.72
#